data_AF-M5BQ81-F1
#
_entry.id   AF-M5BQ81-F1
#
_cell.length_a   1.000
_cell.length_b   1.000
_cell.length_c   1.000
_cell.angle_alpha   90.00
_cell.angle_beta   90.00
_cell.angle_gamma   90.00
#
_symmetry.space_group_name_H-M   'P 1'
#
loop_
_entity.id
_entity.type
_entity.pdbx_description
1 polymer ?
#
loop_
_entity_poly.entity_id
_entity_poly.type
_entity_poly.pdbx_seq_one_letter_code
_entity_poly.pdbx_strand_id
1 'polypeptide(L)'
;MSKRFASFGGPSVPTSSPVAGQSTNSSRAGKKKSNPASPNPRSPRPKFDVSGSATSAHAPRKVKVPEETEIQSLVRLTLKRVSLELKGWGKTGGKFGLQDAKLMVDQVTELDNSIASFSSSKVQPPFEVVSQKLDYIRIHRDNIRNASRDMDRSFSALVKRANTLEEALTEFVQAKGVAAAEETPLWTGCTWSLGQFVIHIHHILRPLSRFRYKFRILSEKIIAYGLSGGFNSEILRLPESERPKSSRGAAVPTFEETRNAMALWATEAACIEELAKEWSEMCALEVVGWDKKFAIDAYSSDEDEEEVD
;
A
#
# COMPACT_ATOMS: atom_id res chain seq x y z
N MET A 1 -44.11 -18.69 23.90
CA MET A 1 -43.22 -19.87 23.82
C MET A 1 -41.80 -19.38 23.55
N SER A 2 -40.93 -19.47 24.56
CA SER A 2 -39.60 -18.86 24.61
C SER A 2 -38.56 -19.83 24.01
N LYS A 3 -37.93 -19.46 22.90
CA LYS A 3 -36.78 -20.17 22.34
C LYS A 3 -35.51 -19.47 22.82
N ARG A 4 -34.86 -20.07 23.81
CA ARG A 4 -33.54 -19.67 24.31
C ARG A 4 -32.49 -20.05 23.27
N PHE A 5 -31.67 -19.09 22.86
CA PHE A 5 -30.52 -19.34 22.02
C PHE A 5 -29.49 -20.18 22.79
N ALA A 6 -29.07 -21.27 22.15
CA ALA A 6 -28.07 -22.19 22.66
C ALA A 6 -26.69 -21.52 22.69
N SER A 7 -26.01 -21.71 23.82
CA SER A 7 -24.60 -21.41 24.04
C SER A 7 -23.73 -22.20 23.06
N PHE A 8 -22.97 -21.51 22.22
CA PHE A 8 -21.88 -22.12 21.43
C PHE A 8 -20.61 -22.18 22.28
N GLY A 9 -20.55 -23.19 23.15
CA GLY A 9 -19.29 -23.69 23.69
C GLY A 9 -18.62 -24.57 22.65
N GLY A 10 -17.70 -24.03 21.86
CA GLY A 10 -16.81 -24.80 21.01
C GLY A 10 -15.75 -25.56 21.83
N PRO A 11 -15.23 -26.70 21.32
CA PRO A 11 -14.25 -27.52 22.04
C PRO A 11 -12.89 -26.81 22.14
N SER A 12 -12.35 -26.79 23.36
CA SER A 12 -11.03 -26.27 23.71
C SER A 12 -9.93 -26.99 22.91
N VAL A 13 -9.16 -26.23 22.14
CA VAL A 13 -7.94 -26.71 21.49
C VAL A 13 -6.82 -26.75 22.53
N PRO A 14 -6.07 -27.87 22.70
CA PRO A 14 -4.96 -27.93 23.63
C PRO A 14 -3.79 -27.06 23.13
N THR A 15 -3.41 -26.07 23.94
CA THR A 15 -2.25 -25.22 23.73
C THR A 15 -0.98 -26.01 24.08
N SER A 16 -0.20 -26.38 23.07
CA SER A 16 1.15 -26.90 23.28
C SER A 16 2.15 -25.90 22.71
N SER A 17 2.76 -25.09 23.56
CA SER A 17 3.99 -24.38 23.24
C SER A 17 4.86 -24.30 24.50
N PRO A 18 6.13 -24.73 24.43
CA PRO A 18 7.02 -24.74 25.57
C PRO A 18 7.53 -23.32 25.87
N VAL A 19 7.52 -23.02 27.16
CA VAL A 19 8.09 -21.85 27.81
C VAL A 19 9.62 -21.88 27.66
N ALA A 20 10.19 -20.90 26.97
CA ALA A 20 11.62 -20.56 27.07
C ALA A 20 11.75 -19.36 28.03
N GLY A 21 12.56 -19.56 29.07
CA GLY A 21 12.62 -18.71 30.25
C GLY A 21 13.07 -17.26 29.99
N GLN A 22 12.37 -16.34 30.65
CA GLN A 22 12.84 -14.99 30.93
C GLN A 22 13.97 -15.06 31.96
N SER A 23 15.16 -14.62 31.56
CA SER A 23 16.22 -14.20 32.48
C SER A 23 16.07 -12.70 32.72
N THR A 24 15.64 -12.33 33.92
CA THR A 24 15.70 -10.96 34.43
C THR A 24 17.15 -10.58 34.70
N ASN A 25 17.64 -9.47 34.15
CA ASN A 25 18.72 -8.75 34.82
C ASN A 25 18.68 -7.24 34.53
N SER A 26 18.42 -6.51 35.60
CA SER A 26 18.55 -5.07 35.76
C SER A 26 20.01 -4.66 35.97
N SER A 27 20.48 -3.62 35.28
CA SER A 27 21.48 -2.63 35.78
C SER A 27 21.69 -1.57 34.69
N ARG A 28 21.40 -0.29 34.94
CA ARG A 28 22.19 0.72 35.68
C ARG A 28 23.37 1.28 34.86
N ALA A 29 23.22 2.55 34.49
CA ALA A 29 24.23 3.60 34.32
C ALA A 29 25.60 3.25 33.69
N GLY A 30 25.96 3.97 32.61
CA GLY A 30 27.36 4.06 32.18
C GLY A 30 27.57 4.79 30.86
N LYS A 31 27.64 6.12 30.89
CA LYS A 31 28.29 6.94 29.84
C LYS A 31 29.81 6.89 30.07
N LYS A 32 30.61 6.41 29.11
CA LYS A 32 31.88 7.01 28.61
C LYS A 32 32.76 6.01 27.83
N LYS A 33 33.52 6.61 26.88
CA LYS A 33 34.80 6.15 26.26
C LYS A 33 34.67 4.97 25.30
N SER A 34 35.46 4.80 24.25
CA SER A 34 36.38 5.59 23.42
C SER A 34 36.88 4.60 22.35
N ASN A 35 37.26 5.06 21.15
CA ASN A 35 37.89 4.26 20.07
C ASN A 35 39.02 3.33 20.56
N PRO A 36 39.32 2.24 19.82
CA PRO A 36 40.45 2.36 18.89
C PRO A 36 40.24 1.66 17.53
N ALA A 37 40.97 2.21 16.55
CA ALA A 37 41.20 1.66 15.22
C ALA A 37 41.78 0.24 15.27
N SER A 38 41.41 -0.59 14.30
CA SER A 38 42.02 -1.90 14.04
C SER A 38 42.60 -1.94 12.62
N PRO A 39 43.86 -2.36 12.42
CA PRO A 39 44.51 -2.40 11.12
C PRO A 39 44.57 -3.81 10.51
N ASN A 40 44.42 -3.87 9.17
CA ASN A 40 45.01 -4.87 8.22
C ASN A 40 44.50 -6.35 8.28
N PRO A 41 44.56 -7.15 7.17
CA PRO A 41 45.79 -7.40 6.39
C PRO A 41 45.69 -7.46 4.86
N ARG A 42 46.84 -7.17 4.26
CA ARG A 42 47.20 -7.17 2.84
C ARG A 42 47.48 -8.62 2.38
N SER A 43 46.82 -9.07 1.32
CA SER A 43 47.06 -10.38 0.70
C SER A 43 48.15 -10.33 -0.40
N PRO A 44 48.83 -11.45 -0.71
CA PRO A 44 50.00 -11.49 -1.60
C PRO A 44 49.62 -11.56 -3.07
N ARG A 45 50.29 -10.77 -3.91
CA ARG A 45 50.18 -10.78 -5.39
C ARG A 45 51.04 -11.92 -5.97
N PRO A 46 50.52 -12.77 -6.87
CA PRO A 46 51.33 -13.71 -7.64
C PRO A 46 52.02 -12.99 -8.80
N LYS A 47 53.30 -13.31 -9.07
CA LYS A 47 54.03 -12.90 -10.28
C LYS A 47 53.85 -14.00 -11.34
N PHE A 48 53.24 -13.64 -12.47
CA PHE A 48 53.22 -14.48 -13.67
C PHE A 48 54.01 -13.75 -14.76
N ASP A 49 55.17 -14.29 -15.08
CA ASP A 49 55.93 -13.96 -16.28
C ASP A 49 55.41 -14.83 -17.43
N VAL A 50 54.77 -14.24 -18.44
CA VAL A 50 54.62 -14.89 -19.75
C VAL A 50 54.87 -13.87 -20.85
N SER A 51 55.97 -14.14 -21.54
CA SER A 51 56.49 -13.44 -22.70
C SER A 51 55.74 -13.86 -23.97
N GLY A 52 55.42 -12.86 -24.81
CA GLY A 52 55.40 -13.01 -26.26
C GLY A 52 54.05 -13.28 -26.93
N SER A 53 53.43 -12.25 -27.51
CA SER A 53 53.01 -12.26 -28.92
C SER A 53 52.52 -10.87 -29.32
N ALA A 54 53.30 -10.21 -30.17
CA ALA A 54 52.99 -8.90 -30.72
C ALA A 54 51.94 -9.02 -31.83
N THR A 55 50.69 -8.64 -31.55
CA THR A 55 49.70 -8.34 -32.58
C THR A 55 48.93 -7.08 -32.23
N SER A 56 49.25 -6.00 -32.96
CA SER A 56 48.41 -4.85 -33.29
C SER A 56 47.73 -4.12 -32.12
N ALA A 57 48.41 -3.07 -31.65
CA ALA A 57 47.88 -2.05 -30.76
C ALA A 57 46.79 -1.22 -31.48
N HIS A 58 45.55 -1.71 -31.50
CA HIS A 58 44.40 -0.84 -31.67
C HIS A 58 44.12 -0.21 -30.31
N ALA A 59 44.42 1.08 -30.20
CA ALA A 59 44.11 1.89 -29.03
C ALA A 59 42.66 1.62 -28.59
N PRO A 60 42.40 1.37 -27.29
CA PRO A 60 41.06 1.14 -26.80
C PRO A 60 40.20 2.36 -27.14
N ARG A 61 39.24 2.19 -28.05
CA ARG A 61 38.27 3.24 -28.37
C ARG A 61 37.47 3.49 -27.11
N LYS A 62 37.65 4.67 -26.49
CA LYS A 62 36.78 5.17 -25.42
C LYS A 62 35.33 5.03 -25.86
N VAL A 63 34.62 4.04 -25.31
CA VAL A 63 33.20 3.84 -25.58
C VAL A 63 32.49 5.01 -24.91
N LYS A 64 31.91 5.92 -25.70
CA LYS A 64 31.09 7.01 -25.16
C LYS A 64 29.92 6.38 -24.42
N VAL A 65 29.83 6.64 -23.11
CA VAL A 65 28.67 6.29 -22.29
C VAL A 65 27.43 6.87 -22.96
N PRO A 66 26.41 6.06 -23.29
CA PRO A 66 25.18 6.57 -23.89
C PRO A 66 24.51 7.56 -22.95
N GLU A 67 24.40 8.82 -23.35
CA GLU A 67 23.68 9.83 -22.57
C GLU A 67 22.18 9.50 -22.53
N GLU A 68 21.59 9.56 -21.32
CA GLU A 68 20.15 9.42 -21.13
C GLU A 68 19.42 10.56 -21.83
N THR A 69 18.51 10.22 -22.75
CA THR A 69 17.66 11.22 -23.41
C THR A 69 16.69 11.85 -22.41
N GLU A 70 16.24 13.07 -22.69
CA GLU A 70 15.28 13.78 -21.83
C GLU A 70 13.99 12.97 -21.59
N ILE A 71 13.46 12.33 -22.64
CA ILE A 71 12.28 11.45 -22.56
C ILE A 71 12.54 10.25 -21.64
N GLN A 72 13.71 9.60 -21.75
CA GLN A 72 14.07 8.49 -20.88
C GLN A 72 14.12 8.92 -19.41
N SER A 73 14.73 10.07 -19.11
CA SER A 73 14.80 10.60 -17.75
C SER A 73 13.41 10.92 -17.19
N LEU A 74 12.55 11.55 -18.00
CA LEU A 74 11.16 11.85 -17.63
C LEU A 74 10.37 10.57 -17.32
N VAL A 75 10.44 9.56 -18.19
CA VAL A 75 9.75 8.28 -17.99
C VAL A 75 10.26 7.58 -16.74
N ARG A 76 11.57 7.51 -16.52
CA ARG A 76 12.17 6.90 -15.32
C ARG A 76 11.70 7.55 -14.04
N LEU A 77 11.75 8.88 -13.97
CA LEU A 77 11.29 9.64 -12.81
C LEU A 77 9.78 9.45 -12.58
N THR A 78 9.01 9.36 -13.65
CA THR A 78 7.57 9.11 -13.59
C THR A 78 7.28 7.71 -13.05
N LEU A 79 7.92 6.66 -13.57
CA LEU A 79 7.78 5.28 -13.08
C LEU A 79 8.21 5.12 -11.62
N LYS A 80 9.32 5.78 -11.20
CA LYS A 80 9.74 5.83 -9.78
C LYS A 80 8.62 6.40 -8.89
N ARG A 81 7.98 7.49 -9.32
CA ARG A 81 6.87 8.12 -8.59
C ARG A 81 5.62 7.23 -8.56
N VAL A 82 5.24 6.62 -9.69
CA VAL A 82 4.08 5.73 -9.74
C VAL A 82 4.28 4.52 -8.82
N SER A 83 5.48 3.93 -8.81
CA SER A 83 5.81 2.81 -7.90
C SER A 83 5.68 3.22 -6.43
N LEU A 84 6.13 4.44 -6.06
CA LEU A 84 5.97 4.96 -4.70
C LEU A 84 4.50 5.18 -4.32
N GLU A 85 3.71 5.76 -5.23
CA GLU A 85 2.27 5.99 -5.02
C GLU A 85 1.50 4.67 -4.82
N LEU A 86 1.82 3.63 -5.62
CA LEU A 86 1.20 2.30 -5.49
C LEU A 86 1.61 1.57 -4.21
N LYS A 87 2.87 1.69 -3.75
CA LYS A 87 3.30 1.15 -2.45
C LYS A 87 2.54 1.79 -1.28
N GLY A 88 2.13 3.05 -1.42
CA GLY A 88 1.30 3.73 -0.43
C GLY A 88 -0.17 3.28 -0.44
N TRP A 89 -0.65 2.73 -1.56
CA TRP A 89 -2.07 2.46 -1.78
C TRP A 89 -2.67 1.46 -0.79
N GLY A 90 -1.98 0.32 -0.58
CA GLY A 90 -2.44 -0.73 0.35
C GLY A 90 -2.57 -0.25 1.79
N LYS A 91 -1.75 0.73 2.19
CA LYS A 91 -1.78 1.33 3.53
C LYS A 91 -3.03 2.22 3.68
N THR A 92 -3.19 3.20 2.80
CA THR A 92 -4.22 4.23 2.93
C THR A 92 -5.64 3.68 2.80
N GLY A 93 -5.88 2.79 1.84
CA GLY A 93 -7.24 2.33 1.51
C GLY A 93 -7.61 0.91 1.95
N GLY A 94 -6.61 0.09 2.22
CA GLY A 94 -6.80 -1.31 2.62
C GLY A 94 -6.85 -1.45 4.13
N LYS A 95 -5.66 -1.64 4.72
CA LYS A 95 -5.52 -2.12 6.09
C LYS A 95 -5.99 -1.12 7.15
N PHE A 96 -5.64 0.17 7.02
CA PHE A 96 -5.97 1.15 8.06
C PHE A 96 -7.45 1.49 8.08
N GLY A 97 -8.05 1.80 6.92
CA GLY A 97 -9.49 2.10 6.88
C GLY A 97 -10.36 0.92 7.34
N LEU A 98 -9.98 -0.32 6.98
CA LEU A 98 -10.71 -1.51 7.45
C LEU A 98 -10.57 -1.73 8.96
N GLN A 99 -9.39 -1.44 9.52
CA GLN A 99 -9.15 -1.49 10.96
C GLN A 99 -10.02 -0.46 11.70
N ASP A 100 -10.08 0.78 11.22
CA ASP A 100 -10.97 1.81 11.78
C ASP A 100 -12.45 1.42 11.66
N ALA A 101 -12.86 0.84 10.52
CA ALA A 101 -14.22 0.34 10.31
C ALA A 101 -14.59 -0.74 11.34
N LYS A 102 -13.69 -1.71 11.57
CA LYS A 102 -13.87 -2.75 12.59
C LYS A 102 -13.99 -2.14 13.98
N LEU A 103 -13.06 -1.27 14.38
CA LEU A 103 -13.07 -0.63 15.69
C LEU A 103 -14.35 0.18 15.91
N MET A 104 -14.83 0.87 14.88
CA MET A 104 -16.09 1.60 14.96
C MET A 104 -17.28 0.67 15.21
N VAL A 105 -17.38 -0.44 14.48
CA VAL A 105 -18.47 -1.42 14.68
C VAL A 105 -18.39 -2.08 16.06
N ASP A 106 -17.19 -2.38 16.55
CA ASP A 106 -16.97 -2.92 17.88
C ASP A 106 -17.46 -1.92 18.95
N GLN A 107 -17.14 -0.63 18.81
CA GLN A 107 -17.60 0.42 19.73
C GLN A 107 -19.12 0.60 19.72
N VAL A 108 -19.75 0.53 18.54
CA VAL A 108 -21.23 0.58 18.41
C VAL A 108 -21.87 -0.61 19.12
N THR A 109 -21.31 -1.81 18.92
CA THR A 109 -21.81 -3.03 19.56
C THR A 109 -21.65 -2.99 21.08
N GLU A 110 -20.52 -2.47 21.57
CA GLU A 110 -20.27 -2.31 23.00
C GLU A 110 -21.19 -1.26 23.62
N LEU A 111 -21.49 -0.18 22.89
CA LEU A 111 -22.46 0.84 23.30
C LEU A 111 -23.87 0.25 23.41
N ASP A 112 -24.32 -0.51 22.42
CA ASP A 112 -25.63 -1.18 22.43
C ASP A 112 -25.75 -2.17 23.61
N ASN A 113 -24.73 -3.00 23.83
CA ASN A 113 -24.67 -3.91 24.98
C ASN A 113 -24.72 -3.15 26.32
N SER A 114 -24.02 -2.02 26.41
CA SER A 114 -24.03 -1.18 27.61
C SER A 114 -25.44 -0.66 27.88
N ILE A 115 -26.11 -0.10 26.87
CA ILE A 115 -27.48 0.44 26.98
C ILE A 115 -28.49 -0.66 27.34
N ALA A 116 -28.38 -1.84 26.72
CA ALA A 116 -29.24 -2.98 27.00
C ALA A 116 -29.10 -3.46 28.46
N SER A 117 -27.90 -3.44 29.03
CA SER A 117 -27.66 -3.83 30.42
C SER A 117 -28.39 -2.92 31.42
N PHE A 118 -28.45 -1.60 31.15
CA PHE A 118 -29.15 -0.63 32.00
C PHE A 118 -30.66 -0.75 31.91
N SER A 119 -31.22 -1.18 30.77
CA SER A 119 -32.67 -1.27 30.54
C SER A 119 -33.39 -2.24 31.49
N SER A 120 -32.65 -3.13 32.15
CA SER A 120 -33.17 -4.02 33.20
C SER A 120 -33.41 -3.30 34.54
N SER A 121 -32.77 -2.16 34.75
CA SER A 121 -32.91 -1.30 35.93
C SER A 121 -33.62 -0.01 35.52
N LYS A 122 -34.52 0.53 36.36
CA LYS A 122 -35.17 1.83 36.07
C LYS A 122 -34.20 3.03 36.16
N VAL A 123 -32.89 2.80 36.18
CA VAL A 123 -31.85 3.81 36.40
C VAL A 123 -31.26 4.20 35.06
N GLN A 124 -31.18 5.50 34.78
CA GLN A 124 -30.53 6.00 33.56
C GLN A 124 -29.03 5.66 33.56
N PRO A 125 -28.43 5.30 32.41
CA PRO A 125 -27.00 5.07 32.31
C PRO A 125 -26.20 6.30 32.76
N PRO A 126 -25.05 6.13 33.44
CA PRO A 126 -24.15 7.25 33.70
C PRO A 126 -23.67 7.86 32.37
N PHE A 127 -23.89 9.17 32.22
CA PHE A 127 -23.65 9.96 31.01
C PHE A 127 -22.22 9.83 30.44
N GLU A 128 -21.25 9.59 31.32
CA GLU A 128 -19.83 9.52 30.99
C GLU A 128 -19.48 8.33 30.06
N VAL A 129 -20.04 7.14 30.34
CA VAL A 129 -19.74 5.91 29.56
C VAL A 129 -20.23 6.02 28.12
N VAL A 130 -21.43 6.59 27.93
CA VAL A 130 -22.01 6.79 26.59
C VAL A 130 -21.22 7.83 25.81
N SER A 131 -20.80 8.91 26.46
CA SER A 131 -20.05 9.99 25.80
C SER A 131 -18.70 9.52 25.26
N GLN A 132 -17.95 8.75 26.06
CA GLN A 132 -16.65 8.24 25.65
C GLN A 132 -16.74 7.33 24.40
N LYS A 133 -17.72 6.43 24.35
CA LYS A 133 -17.92 5.54 23.20
C LYS A 133 -18.31 6.31 21.94
N LEU A 134 -19.18 7.31 22.07
CA LEU A 134 -19.55 8.17 20.95
C LEU A 134 -18.36 8.95 20.39
N ASP A 135 -17.43 9.38 21.24
CA ASP A 135 -16.21 10.05 20.79
C ASP A 135 -15.29 9.11 20.01
N TYR A 136 -15.10 7.86 20.46
CA TYR A 136 -14.35 6.86 19.68
C TYR A 136 -15.01 6.57 18.32
N ILE A 137 -16.34 6.43 18.27
CA ILE A 137 -17.07 6.26 17.01
C ILE A 137 -16.82 7.42 16.05
N ARG A 138 -16.80 8.67 16.56
CA ARG A 138 -16.50 9.87 15.75
C ARG A 138 -15.07 9.86 15.20
N ILE A 139 -14.09 9.49 16.03
CA ILE A 139 -12.67 9.40 15.62
C ILE A 139 -12.53 8.40 14.47
N HIS A 140 -13.03 7.17 14.62
CA HIS A 140 -12.91 6.15 13.58
C HIS A 140 -13.67 6.50 12.31
N ARG A 141 -14.86 7.12 12.42
CA ARG A 141 -15.59 7.66 11.27
C ARG A 141 -14.76 8.68 10.50
N ASP A 142 -14.13 9.61 11.20
CA ASP A 142 -13.36 10.67 10.57
C ASP A 142 -12.08 10.12 9.94
N ASN A 143 -11.45 9.11 10.55
CA ASN A 143 -10.33 8.36 9.96
C ASN A 143 -10.74 7.66 8.65
N ILE A 144 -11.89 6.96 8.63
CA ILE A 144 -12.39 6.30 7.41
C ILE A 144 -12.62 7.33 6.29
N ARG A 145 -13.19 8.50 6.62
CA ARG A 145 -13.39 9.58 5.64
C ARG A 145 -12.07 10.16 5.14
N ASN A 146 -11.09 10.33 6.02
CA ASN A 146 -9.75 10.78 5.64
C ASN A 146 -9.09 9.78 4.70
N ALA A 147 -9.15 8.49 5.01
CA ALA A 147 -8.68 7.41 4.13
C ALA A 147 -9.33 7.47 2.74
N SER A 148 -10.64 7.75 2.65
CA SER A 148 -11.32 7.97 1.37
C SER A 148 -10.73 9.13 0.57
N ARG A 149 -10.51 10.28 1.21
CA ARG A 149 -9.96 11.47 0.55
C ARG A 149 -8.52 11.25 0.11
N ASP A 150 -7.74 10.57 0.93
CA ASP A 150 -6.35 10.26 0.62
C ASP A 150 -6.28 9.31 -0.59
N MET A 151 -7.19 8.35 -0.69
CA MET A 151 -7.32 7.48 -1.86
C MET A 151 -7.71 8.25 -3.13
N ASP A 152 -8.61 9.22 -3.03
CA ASP A 152 -8.97 10.11 -4.16
C ASP A 152 -7.76 10.94 -4.62
N ARG A 153 -6.95 11.45 -3.69
CA ARG A 153 -5.72 12.19 -3.99
C ARG A 153 -4.69 11.30 -4.66
N SER A 154 -4.42 10.12 -4.11
CA SER A 154 -3.51 9.14 -4.70
C SER A 154 -3.97 8.72 -6.09
N PHE A 155 -5.27 8.47 -6.30
CA PHE A 155 -5.80 8.12 -7.62
C PHE A 155 -5.55 9.25 -8.63
N SER A 156 -5.85 10.47 -8.24
CA SER A 156 -5.70 11.65 -9.09
C SER A 156 -4.22 11.89 -9.44
N ALA A 157 -3.30 11.60 -8.53
CA ALA A 157 -1.86 11.64 -8.80
C ALA A 157 -1.46 10.58 -9.83
N LEU A 158 -1.89 9.33 -9.67
CA LEU A 158 -1.61 8.25 -10.62
C LEU A 158 -2.14 8.56 -12.03
N VAL A 159 -3.36 9.09 -12.15
CA VAL A 159 -3.93 9.50 -13.44
C VAL A 159 -3.07 10.59 -14.10
N LYS A 160 -2.62 11.60 -13.34
CA LYS A 160 -1.72 12.62 -13.88
C LYS A 160 -0.40 12.02 -14.39
N ARG A 161 0.15 11.03 -13.67
CA ARG A 161 1.38 10.34 -14.09
C ARG A 161 1.18 9.50 -15.35
N ALA A 162 0.03 8.83 -15.48
CA ALA A 162 -0.32 8.12 -16.69
C ALA A 162 -0.38 9.06 -17.89
N ASN A 163 -1.05 10.21 -17.75
CA ASN A 163 -1.10 11.22 -18.81
C ASN A 163 0.30 11.74 -19.19
N THR A 164 1.20 11.95 -18.22
CA THR A 164 2.60 12.30 -18.50
C THR A 164 3.33 11.22 -19.31
N LEU A 165 3.04 9.94 -19.07
CA LEU A 165 3.61 8.85 -19.88
C LEU A 165 3.01 8.81 -21.29
N GLU A 166 1.71 9.10 -21.45
CA GLU A 166 1.05 9.22 -22.76
C GLU A 166 1.63 10.39 -23.58
N GLU A 167 1.88 11.54 -22.94
CA GLU A 167 2.53 12.71 -23.54
C GLU A 167 3.94 12.34 -24.01
N ALA A 168 4.74 11.70 -23.15
CA ALA A 168 6.09 11.23 -23.49
C ALA A 168 6.07 10.20 -24.65
N LEU A 169 5.08 9.31 -24.67
CA LEU A 169 4.88 8.36 -25.77
C LEU A 169 4.57 9.09 -27.08
N THR A 170 3.70 10.10 -27.03
CA THR A 170 3.31 10.89 -28.20
C THR A 170 4.53 11.60 -28.80
N GLU A 171 5.35 12.25 -27.96
CA GLU A 171 6.59 12.89 -28.39
C GLU A 171 7.60 11.89 -28.96
N PHE A 172 7.75 10.73 -28.32
CA PHE A 172 8.64 9.67 -28.79
C PHE A 172 8.21 9.12 -30.15
N VAL A 173 6.91 8.90 -30.34
CA VAL A 173 6.32 8.45 -31.63
C VAL A 173 6.54 9.50 -32.71
N GLN A 174 6.40 10.79 -32.40
CA GLN A 174 6.70 11.87 -33.36
C GLN A 174 8.18 11.89 -33.76
N ALA A 175 9.10 11.63 -32.82
CA ALA A 175 10.53 11.68 -33.06
C ALA A 175 11.09 10.43 -33.77
N LYS A 176 10.58 9.23 -33.43
CA LYS A 176 11.17 7.94 -33.85
C LYS A 176 10.22 7.01 -34.60
N GLY A 177 8.94 7.36 -34.69
CA GLY A 177 7.90 6.54 -35.30
C GLY A 177 7.24 5.55 -34.34
N VAL A 178 6.08 5.03 -34.75
CA VAL A 178 5.25 4.10 -33.95
C VAL A 178 5.97 2.77 -33.69
N ALA A 179 6.58 2.18 -34.71
CA ALA A 179 7.30 0.90 -34.57
C ALA A 179 8.41 0.97 -33.53
N ALA A 180 9.15 2.10 -33.48
CA ALA A 180 10.17 2.30 -32.45
C ALA A 180 9.56 2.34 -31.04
N ALA A 181 8.38 2.94 -30.86
CA ALA A 181 7.72 3.05 -29.56
C ALA A 181 7.18 1.72 -29.03
N GLU A 182 6.86 0.78 -29.93
CA GLU A 182 6.33 -0.54 -29.60
C GLU A 182 7.44 -1.59 -29.42
N GLU A 183 8.46 -1.58 -30.27
CA GLU A 183 9.48 -2.64 -30.35
C GLU A 183 10.77 -2.28 -29.63
N THR A 184 11.11 -0.99 -29.51
CA THR A 184 12.39 -0.60 -28.93
C THR A 184 12.27 -0.50 -27.42
N PRO A 185 13.02 -1.32 -26.64
CA PRO A 185 13.06 -1.17 -25.20
C PRO A 185 13.61 0.21 -24.86
N LEU A 186 13.01 0.86 -23.86
CA LEU A 186 13.36 2.25 -23.56
C LEU A 186 14.83 2.40 -23.17
N TRP A 187 15.42 1.35 -22.60
CA TRP A 187 16.82 1.27 -22.26
C TRP A 187 17.41 -0.09 -22.68
N THR A 188 18.72 -0.14 -22.90
CA THR A 188 19.41 -1.39 -23.21
C THR A 188 19.33 -2.35 -22.01
N GLY A 189 18.86 -3.58 -22.23
CA GLY A 189 18.72 -4.59 -21.18
C GLY A 189 17.40 -4.53 -20.40
N CYS A 190 16.56 -3.53 -20.69
CA CYS A 190 15.17 -3.50 -20.26
C CYS A 190 14.30 -4.34 -21.20
N THR A 191 13.21 -4.89 -20.67
CA THR A 191 12.33 -5.75 -21.46
C THR A 191 11.18 -4.98 -22.08
N TRP A 192 10.88 -3.78 -21.58
CA TRP A 192 9.68 -3.05 -21.94
C TRP A 192 9.94 -1.82 -22.82
N SER A 193 9.09 -1.66 -23.82
CA SER A 193 8.98 -0.45 -24.63
C SER A 193 8.10 0.60 -23.95
N LEU A 194 8.19 1.86 -24.41
CA LEU A 194 7.37 2.94 -23.87
C LEU A 194 5.87 2.67 -24.02
N GLY A 195 5.48 2.12 -25.18
CA GLY A 195 4.09 1.74 -25.46
C GLY A 195 3.57 0.72 -24.44
N GLN A 196 4.38 -0.27 -24.07
CA GLN A 196 4.00 -1.26 -23.07
C GLN A 196 3.77 -0.63 -21.69
N PHE A 197 4.64 0.28 -21.23
CA PHE A 197 4.41 0.97 -19.96
C PHE A 197 3.09 1.75 -19.93
N VAL A 198 2.78 2.47 -21.02
CA VAL A 198 1.53 3.22 -21.15
C VAL A 198 0.33 2.27 -21.12
N ILE A 199 0.31 1.22 -21.95
CA ILE A 199 -0.79 0.25 -21.97
C ILE A 199 -1.01 -0.37 -20.58
N HIS A 200 0.07 -0.78 -19.92
CA HIS A 200 -0.01 -1.43 -18.61
C HIS A 200 -0.46 -0.49 -17.49
N ILE A 201 -0.09 0.79 -17.48
CA ILE A 201 -0.59 1.70 -16.44
C ILE A 201 -2.11 1.88 -16.54
N HIS A 202 -2.68 1.93 -17.75
CA HIS A 202 -4.13 2.00 -17.92
C HIS A 202 -4.85 0.72 -17.48
N HIS A 203 -4.22 -0.44 -17.66
CA HIS A 203 -4.76 -1.71 -17.15
C HIS A 203 -4.94 -1.72 -15.63
N ILE A 204 -4.16 -0.94 -14.88
CA ILE A 204 -4.24 -0.86 -13.41
C ILE A 204 -5.15 0.26 -12.94
N LEU A 205 -5.18 1.39 -13.64
CA LEU A 205 -6.07 2.51 -13.30
C LEU A 205 -7.54 2.09 -13.25
N ARG A 206 -7.97 1.17 -14.13
CA ARG A 206 -9.36 0.70 -14.16
C ARG A 206 -9.75 -0.09 -12.88
N PRO A 207 -9.04 -1.16 -12.48
CA PRO A 207 -9.26 -1.83 -11.19
C PRO A 207 -9.18 -0.88 -9.99
N LEU A 208 -8.20 0.03 -9.94
CA LEU A 208 -8.06 0.98 -8.84
C LEU A 208 -9.26 1.94 -8.75
N SER A 209 -9.75 2.43 -9.89
CA SER A 209 -10.94 3.28 -9.94
C SER A 209 -12.18 2.55 -9.42
N ARG A 210 -12.36 1.27 -9.82
CA ARG A 210 -13.45 0.42 -9.34
C ARG A 210 -13.36 0.19 -7.84
N PHE A 211 -12.17 -0.12 -7.32
CA PHE A 211 -11.94 -0.29 -5.90
C PHE A 211 -12.26 0.97 -5.11
N ARG A 212 -11.74 2.13 -5.53
CA ARG A 212 -12.02 3.44 -4.92
C ARG A 212 -13.52 3.70 -4.81
N TYR A 213 -14.27 3.42 -5.88
CA TYR A 213 -15.72 3.56 -5.87
C TYR A 213 -16.40 2.61 -4.88
N LYS A 214 -16.02 1.32 -4.89
CA LYS A 214 -16.54 0.33 -3.94
C LYS A 214 -16.21 0.70 -2.49
N PHE A 215 -14.96 1.06 -2.22
CA PHE A 215 -14.50 1.55 -0.92
C PHE A 215 -15.39 2.69 -0.41
N ARG A 216 -15.70 3.67 -1.26
CA ARG A 216 -16.57 4.78 -0.89
C ARG A 216 -17.98 4.32 -0.52
N ILE A 217 -18.57 3.41 -1.30
CA ILE A 217 -19.91 2.88 -0.99
C ILE A 217 -19.90 2.09 0.32
N LEU A 218 -18.93 1.18 0.48
CA LEU A 218 -18.83 0.31 1.66
C LEU A 218 -18.56 1.13 2.93
N SER A 219 -17.65 2.11 2.85
CA SER A 219 -17.34 2.99 3.98
C SER A 219 -18.53 3.85 4.39
N GLU A 220 -19.27 4.45 3.45
CA GLU A 220 -20.50 5.20 3.78
C GLU A 220 -21.58 4.29 4.37
N LYS A 221 -21.71 3.04 3.90
CA LYS A 221 -22.62 2.05 4.50
C LYS A 221 -22.24 1.74 5.96
N ILE A 222 -20.95 1.54 6.23
CA ILE A 222 -20.44 1.26 7.58
C ILE A 222 -20.60 2.49 8.50
N ILE A 223 -20.33 3.70 7.98
CA ILE A 223 -20.55 4.96 8.71
C ILE A 223 -22.03 5.15 9.03
N ALA A 224 -22.94 4.88 8.10
CA ALA A 224 -24.38 4.99 8.33
C ALA A 224 -24.84 4.05 9.45
N TYR A 225 -24.33 2.81 9.49
CA TYR A 225 -24.56 1.91 10.61
C TYR A 225 -24.04 2.50 11.93
N GLY A 226 -22.81 3.00 11.96
CA GLY A 226 -22.22 3.59 13.16
C GLY A 226 -23.00 4.81 13.71
N LEU A 227 -23.54 5.65 12.82
CA LEU A 227 -24.35 6.81 13.20
C LEU A 227 -25.75 6.43 13.69
N SER A 228 -26.26 5.27 13.29
CA SER A 228 -27.56 4.77 13.75
C SER A 228 -27.54 4.22 15.19
N GLY A 229 -26.35 4.11 15.79
CA GLY A 229 -26.17 3.50 17.11
C GLY A 229 -26.38 1.98 17.11
N GLY A 230 -26.45 1.34 15.94
CA GLY A 230 -26.68 -0.10 15.83
C GLY A 230 -28.11 -0.54 16.22
N PHE A 231 -28.99 0.41 16.53
CA PHE A 231 -30.35 0.09 16.95
C PHE A 231 -31.11 -0.56 15.79
N ASN A 232 -31.52 -1.81 16.01
CA ASN A 232 -32.45 -2.47 15.10
C ASN A 232 -33.71 -1.60 14.99
N SER A 233 -33.97 -1.09 13.78
CA SER A 233 -35.18 -0.31 13.47
C SER A 233 -36.48 -1.03 13.83
N GLU A 234 -36.42 -2.34 14.10
CA GLU A 234 -37.55 -3.15 14.56
C GLU A 234 -37.95 -2.91 16.03
N ILE A 235 -37.05 -2.48 16.91
CA ILE A 235 -37.37 -2.32 18.35
C ILE A 235 -38.12 -1.01 18.63
N LEU A 236 -37.94 -0.01 17.76
CA LEU A 236 -38.79 1.19 17.70
C LEU A 236 -39.85 1.04 16.60
N ARG A 237 -40.71 0.01 16.71
CA ARG A 237 -41.99 0.00 16.00
C ARG A 237 -42.90 1.07 16.61
N LEU A 238 -42.63 2.32 16.27
CA LEU A 238 -43.67 3.34 16.28
C LEU A 238 -44.85 2.82 15.45
N PRO A 239 -46.10 2.99 15.92
CA PRO A 239 -47.28 2.51 15.23
C PRO A 239 -47.26 2.96 13.76
N GLU A 240 -47.62 2.04 12.88
CA GLU A 240 -47.48 2.17 11.43
C GLU A 240 -48.22 3.40 10.85
N SER A 241 -49.17 3.95 11.61
CA SER A 241 -49.91 5.17 11.30
C SER A 241 -49.11 6.48 11.40
N GLU A 242 -47.95 6.50 12.08
CA GLU A 242 -47.13 7.71 12.25
C GLU A 242 -45.85 7.70 11.40
N ARG A 243 -45.62 6.67 10.58
CA ARG A 243 -44.44 6.64 9.71
C ARG A 243 -44.59 7.74 8.65
N PRO A 244 -43.74 8.78 8.64
CA PRO A 244 -43.72 9.74 7.54
C PRO A 244 -43.47 8.96 6.25
N LYS A 245 -44.25 9.25 5.19
CA LYS A 245 -44.11 8.63 3.87
C LYS A 245 -42.64 8.66 3.48
N SER A 246 -42.03 7.49 3.34
CA SER A 246 -40.61 7.31 3.09
C SER A 246 -40.20 8.03 1.81
N SER A 247 -39.75 9.28 1.94
CA SER A 247 -39.19 10.06 0.84
C SER A 247 -37.80 9.52 0.55
N ARG A 248 -37.72 8.35 -0.09
CA ARG A 248 -36.49 7.76 -0.68
C ARG A 248 -35.23 7.83 0.20
N GLY A 249 -35.39 7.81 1.53
CA GLY A 249 -34.29 7.85 2.48
C GLY A 249 -33.54 6.54 2.42
N ALA A 250 -32.22 6.60 2.34
CA ALA A 250 -31.38 5.41 2.38
C ALA A 250 -31.70 4.62 3.66
N ALA A 251 -32.12 3.38 3.50
CA ALA A 251 -32.38 2.50 4.64
C ALA A 251 -31.10 2.36 5.48
N VAL A 252 -31.25 2.47 6.80
CA VAL A 252 -30.15 2.24 7.75
C VAL A 252 -29.70 0.79 7.60
N PRO A 253 -28.40 0.52 7.36
CA PRO A 253 -27.90 -0.84 7.23
C PRO A 253 -28.08 -1.64 8.51
N THR A 254 -28.36 -2.93 8.40
CA THR A 254 -28.33 -3.87 9.52
C THR A 254 -26.89 -4.20 9.92
N PHE A 255 -26.70 -4.79 11.11
CA PHE A 255 -25.40 -5.32 11.54
C PHE A 255 -24.85 -6.35 10.55
N GLU A 256 -25.70 -7.27 10.10
CA GLU A 256 -25.31 -8.33 9.15
C GLU A 256 -24.84 -7.74 7.81
N GLU A 257 -25.56 -6.75 7.30
CA GLU A 257 -25.16 -6.04 6.09
C GLU A 257 -23.86 -5.26 6.25
N THR A 258 -23.61 -4.69 7.44
CA THR A 258 -22.38 -3.96 7.75
C THR A 258 -21.19 -4.92 7.86
N ARG A 259 -21.39 -6.08 8.48
CA ARG A 259 -20.40 -7.17 8.52
C ARG A 259 -20.06 -7.65 7.11
N ASN A 260 -21.06 -7.87 6.27
CA ASN A 260 -20.85 -8.27 4.87
C ASN A 260 -20.15 -7.17 4.07
N ALA A 261 -20.43 -5.89 4.35
CA ALA A 261 -19.72 -4.77 3.73
C ALA A 261 -18.22 -4.74 4.12
N MET A 262 -17.89 -5.00 5.38
CA MET A 262 -16.49 -5.11 5.83
C MET A 262 -15.78 -6.30 5.21
N ALA A 263 -16.44 -7.46 5.10
CA ALA A 263 -15.88 -8.64 4.44
C ALA A 263 -15.57 -8.37 2.96
N LEU A 264 -16.53 -7.76 2.24
CA LEU A 264 -16.33 -7.36 0.84
C LEU A 264 -15.19 -6.35 0.70
N TRP A 265 -15.10 -5.36 1.58
CA TRP A 265 -13.98 -4.42 1.59
C TRP A 265 -12.65 -5.16 1.77
N ALA A 266 -12.55 -6.06 2.75
CA ALA A 266 -11.33 -6.83 3.00
C ALA A 266 -10.87 -7.63 1.77
N THR A 267 -11.80 -8.32 1.10
CA THR A 267 -11.49 -9.08 -0.12
C THR A 267 -11.00 -8.17 -1.25
N GLU A 268 -11.69 -7.05 -1.50
CA GLU A 268 -11.30 -6.12 -2.56
C GLU A 268 -9.96 -5.44 -2.26
N ALA A 269 -9.69 -5.11 -1.01
CA ALA A 269 -8.42 -4.53 -0.58
C ALA A 269 -7.25 -5.49 -0.83
N ALA A 270 -7.41 -6.78 -0.53
CA ALA A 270 -6.40 -7.79 -0.78
C ALA A 270 -6.08 -7.93 -2.28
N CYS A 271 -7.11 -8.02 -3.13
CA CYS A 271 -6.90 -8.10 -4.59
C CYS A 271 -6.15 -6.88 -5.14
N ILE A 272 -6.45 -5.68 -4.65
CA ILE A 272 -5.79 -4.45 -5.10
C ILE A 272 -4.36 -4.34 -4.56
N GLU A 273 -4.10 -4.81 -3.35
CA GLU A 273 -2.76 -4.84 -2.79
C GLU A 273 -1.83 -5.75 -3.60
N GLU A 274 -2.31 -6.92 -4.02
CA GLU A 274 -1.57 -7.81 -4.91
C GLU A 274 -1.30 -7.16 -6.27
N LEU A 275 -2.32 -6.56 -6.91
CA LEU A 275 -2.15 -5.86 -8.18
C LEU A 275 -1.17 -4.69 -8.09
N ALA A 276 -1.26 -3.89 -7.03
CA ALA A 276 -0.37 -2.75 -6.80
C ALA A 276 1.07 -3.21 -6.54
N LYS A 277 1.23 -4.34 -5.83
CA LYS A 277 2.54 -4.96 -5.58
C LYS A 277 3.17 -5.47 -6.87
N GLU A 278 2.44 -6.23 -7.69
CA GLU A 278 2.93 -6.75 -8.97
C GLU A 278 3.49 -5.64 -9.85
N TRP A 279 2.75 -4.54 -9.99
CA TRP A 279 3.22 -3.43 -10.82
C TRP A 279 4.34 -2.64 -10.18
N SER A 280 4.32 -2.47 -8.87
CA SER A 280 5.45 -1.86 -8.16
C SER A 280 6.74 -2.65 -8.35
N GLU A 281 6.66 -3.98 -8.35
CA GLU A 281 7.76 -4.89 -8.63
C GLU A 281 8.22 -4.79 -10.09
N MET A 282 7.28 -4.77 -11.05
CA MET A 282 7.61 -4.57 -12.47
C MET A 282 8.37 -3.25 -12.71
N CYS A 283 7.86 -2.13 -12.17
CA CYS A 283 8.57 -0.86 -12.27
C CYS A 283 9.92 -0.89 -11.55
N ALA A 284 10.03 -1.58 -10.41
CA ALA A 284 11.30 -1.70 -9.72
C ALA A 284 12.31 -2.51 -10.53
N LEU A 285 11.92 -3.62 -11.18
CA LEU A 285 12.81 -4.42 -12.02
C LEU A 285 13.38 -3.60 -13.18
N GLU A 286 12.52 -2.87 -13.87
CA GLU A 286 12.93 -2.06 -15.03
C GLU A 286 13.79 -0.86 -14.61
N VAL A 287 13.41 -0.16 -13.54
CA VAL A 287 14.15 1.00 -13.05
C VAL A 287 15.48 0.61 -12.37
N VAL A 288 15.51 -0.47 -11.60
CA VAL A 288 16.74 -0.95 -10.93
C VAL A 288 17.69 -1.58 -11.95
N GLY A 289 17.18 -2.26 -12.98
CA GLY A 289 17.98 -2.74 -14.10
C GLY A 289 18.78 -1.61 -14.74
N TRP A 290 18.15 -0.45 -14.90
CA TRP A 290 18.80 0.76 -15.38
C TRP A 290 19.84 1.33 -14.41
N ASP A 291 19.48 1.55 -13.14
CA ASP A 291 20.39 2.15 -12.14
C ASP A 291 21.67 1.29 -11.97
N LYS A 292 21.57 -0.04 -12.09
CA LYS A 292 22.73 -0.95 -12.06
C LYS A 292 23.65 -0.82 -13.27
N LYS A 293 23.09 -0.61 -14.46
CA LYS A 293 23.89 -0.46 -15.68
C LYS A 293 24.76 0.79 -15.62
N PHE A 294 24.20 1.92 -15.17
CA PHE A 294 24.96 3.15 -14.97
C PHE A 294 26.06 3.02 -13.91
N ALA A 295 25.81 2.23 -12.85
CA ALA A 295 26.85 1.96 -11.86
C ALA A 295 28.02 1.16 -12.47
N ILE A 296 27.75 0.11 -13.25
CA ILE A 296 28.81 -0.69 -13.88
C ILE A 296 29.62 0.15 -14.88
N ASP A 297 28.95 0.95 -15.71
CA ASP A 297 29.62 1.80 -16.70
C ASP A 297 30.49 2.90 -16.03
N ALA A 298 30.12 3.37 -14.84
CA ALA A 298 30.90 4.34 -14.08
C ALA A 298 32.18 3.74 -13.47
N TYR A 299 32.12 2.51 -12.93
CA TYR A 299 33.29 1.86 -12.33
C TYR A 299 34.27 1.27 -13.35
N SER A 300 33.79 0.93 -14.55
CA SER A 300 34.66 0.40 -15.62
C SER A 300 35.60 1.44 -16.23
N SER A 301 35.45 2.73 -15.93
CA SER A 301 36.28 3.78 -16.51
C SER A 301 37.53 4.14 -15.69
N ASP A 302 37.62 3.71 -14.42
CA ASP A 302 38.67 4.18 -13.50
C ASP A 302 39.81 3.17 -13.29
N GLU A 303 39.71 1.92 -13.75
CA GLU A 303 40.73 0.89 -13.48
C GLU A 303 41.89 0.83 -14.51
N ASP A 304 41.84 1.61 -15.60
CA ASP A 304 42.84 1.55 -16.69
C ASP A 304 43.85 2.73 -16.71
N GLU A 305 43.85 3.63 -15.71
CA GLU A 305 44.80 4.78 -15.67
C GLU A 305 46.01 4.61 -14.72
N GLU A 306 46.19 3.47 -14.04
CA GLU A 306 47.32 3.21 -13.11
C GLU A 306 48.32 2.14 -13.60
N GLU A 307 48.92 2.28 -14.79
CA GLU A 307 50.17 1.54 -15.09
C GLU A 307 51.04 2.23 -16.16
N VAL A 308 51.64 3.38 -15.83
CA VAL A 308 52.84 3.89 -16.50
C VAL A 308 53.74 4.58 -15.48
N ASP A 309 54.72 3.84 -14.96
CA ASP A 309 56.04 4.33 -14.54
C ASP A 309 57.07 3.18 -14.56
#